data_AF-A0A843HXW6-F1
#
_entry.id   AF-A0A843HXW6-F1
#
_cell.length_a   1.000
_cell.length_b   1.000
_cell.length_c   1.000
_cell.angle_alpha   90.00
_cell.angle_beta   90.00
_cell.angle_gamma   90.00
#
_symmetry.space_group_name_H-M   'P 1'
#
loop_
_entity.id
_entity.type
_entity.pdbx_description
1 polymer ?
#
loop_
_entity_poly.entity_id
_entity_poly.type
_entity_poly.pdbx_seq_one_letter_code
_entity_poly.pdbx_strand_id
1 'polypeptide(L)'
;MFFIKDYVDVFPDAVVTLENGKTYTVERLICMYEKMNDAEFESKHKRDEDGKFARTSGSSPSGEKGKKSLKHKPINGIIKRVEGFKNKPMGTYDLKTGKPKSYSSGYSVTFHQNEPDKDGKFKSIFGRYTPDEYDKLANELASEYDTEIDVGVFGNPEVSFHLESLKDAAKIAIKNNQHSIYCCKTGDLVYFSGYDKKQNPIEGI
;
A
#
# COMPACT_ATOMS: atom_id res chain seq x y z
N MET A 1 1.89 6.50 -19.82
CA MET A 1 2.86 6.59 -18.71
C MET A 1 2.54 7.89 -18.01
N PHE A 2 1.86 7.82 -16.86
CA PHE A 2 1.46 9.01 -16.09
C PHE A 2 2.41 9.16 -14.91
N PHE A 3 2.94 10.37 -14.73
CA PHE A 3 3.90 10.70 -13.67
C PHE A 3 3.15 11.16 -12.42
N ILE A 4 3.83 11.10 -11.27
CA ILE A 4 3.31 11.49 -9.95
C ILE A 4 2.78 12.93 -9.90
N LYS A 5 3.32 13.84 -10.73
CA LYS A 5 2.80 15.20 -10.89
C LYS A 5 1.35 15.21 -11.38
N ASP A 6 1.02 14.28 -12.27
CA ASP A 6 -0.31 14.21 -12.89
C ASP A 6 -1.40 13.83 -11.87
N TYR A 7 -1.08 13.23 -10.72
CA TYR A 7 -2.06 12.86 -9.69
C TYR A 7 -2.25 13.93 -8.60
N VAL A 8 -1.21 14.74 -8.31
CA VAL A 8 -1.37 15.96 -7.49
C VAL A 8 -2.30 16.95 -8.20
N ASP A 9 -2.28 16.97 -9.53
CA ASP A 9 -3.21 17.77 -10.34
C ASP A 9 -4.64 17.17 -10.39
N VAL A 10 -4.82 15.86 -10.16
CA VAL A 10 -6.15 15.21 -10.22
C VAL A 10 -6.91 15.32 -8.90
N PHE A 11 -6.23 15.30 -7.74
CA PHE A 11 -6.87 15.47 -6.42
C PHE A 11 -6.02 16.30 -5.43
N PRO A 12 -5.69 17.56 -5.75
CA PRO A 12 -4.88 18.42 -4.87
C PRO A 12 -5.53 18.65 -3.50
N ASP A 13 -6.86 18.57 -3.45
CA ASP A 13 -7.68 18.83 -2.28
C ASP A 13 -8.07 17.57 -1.50
N ALA A 14 -7.56 16.38 -1.87
CA ALA A 14 -7.86 15.17 -1.11
C ALA A 14 -7.37 15.33 0.33
N VAL A 15 -8.25 15.17 1.30
CA VAL A 15 -7.95 15.32 2.72
C VAL A 15 -7.72 13.95 3.35
N VAL A 16 -6.82 13.89 4.32
CA VAL A 16 -6.55 12.73 5.16
C VAL A 16 -6.81 13.18 6.58
N THR A 17 -7.74 12.51 7.26
CA THR A 17 -8.02 12.74 8.69
C THR A 17 -7.31 11.66 9.49
N LEU A 18 -6.39 12.07 10.36
CA LEU A 18 -5.75 11.17 11.31
C LEU A 18 -6.70 10.84 12.47
N GLU A 19 -6.41 9.78 13.23
CA GLU A 19 -7.21 9.35 14.39
C GLU A 19 -7.39 10.43 15.46
N ASN A 20 -6.45 11.39 15.55
CA ASN A 20 -6.55 12.54 16.45
C ASN A 20 -7.44 13.67 15.92
N GLY A 21 -8.18 13.44 14.84
CA GLY A 21 -9.09 14.41 14.21
C GLY A 21 -8.40 15.48 13.36
N LYS A 22 -7.07 15.46 13.22
CA LYS A 22 -6.35 16.42 12.37
C LYS A 22 -6.48 16.04 10.90
N THR A 23 -6.81 17.03 10.09
CA THR A 23 -6.94 16.93 8.64
C THR A 23 -5.72 17.52 7.93
N TYR A 24 -5.23 16.83 6.91
CA TYR A 24 -4.16 17.29 6.03
C TYR A 24 -4.56 17.07 4.59
N THR A 25 -4.17 17.95 3.68
CA THR A 25 -4.20 17.58 2.26
C THR A 25 -3.21 16.43 2.04
N VAL A 26 -3.46 15.55 1.08
CA VAL A 26 -2.52 14.48 0.71
C VAL A 26 -1.15 15.07 0.39
N GLU A 27 -1.10 16.22 -0.28
CA GLU A 27 0.13 16.97 -0.53
C GLU A 27 0.83 17.39 0.77
N ARG A 28 0.09 17.93 1.74
CA ARG A 28 0.65 18.34 3.04
C ARG A 28 1.09 17.14 3.87
N LEU A 29 0.37 16.02 3.79
CA LEU A 29 0.74 14.78 4.49
C LEU A 29 2.03 14.20 3.89
N ILE A 30 2.15 14.16 2.56
CA ILE A 30 3.37 13.77 1.84
C ILE A 30 4.52 14.71 2.22
N CYS A 31 4.31 16.03 2.19
CA CYS A 31 5.35 17.00 2.51
C CYS A 31 5.79 16.92 3.99
N MET A 32 4.87 16.63 4.92
CA MET A 32 5.20 16.40 6.33
C MET A 32 6.01 15.11 6.52
N TYR A 33 5.63 14.03 5.84
CA TYR A 33 6.38 12.77 5.88
C TYR A 33 7.76 12.87 5.22
N GLU A 34 7.88 13.56 4.09
CA GLU A 34 9.16 13.83 3.43
C GLU A 34 10.07 14.66 4.34
N LYS A 35 9.55 15.69 5.00
CA LYS A 35 10.31 16.49 5.99
C LYS A 35 10.68 15.70 7.24
N MET A 36 9.83 14.78 7.71
CA MET A 36 10.16 13.90 8.85
C MET A 36 11.23 12.88 8.46
N ASN A 37 11.19 12.33 7.26
CA ASN A 37 12.23 11.45 6.73
C ASN A 37 13.55 12.20 6.51
N ASP A 38 13.50 13.44 6.01
CA ASP A 38 14.68 14.30 5.88
C ASP A 38 15.27 14.65 7.25
N ALA A 39 14.44 14.97 8.24
CA ALA A 39 14.91 15.23 9.61
C ALA A 39 15.49 13.96 10.27
N GLU A 40 14.87 12.79 10.06
CA GLU A 40 15.39 11.52 10.56
C GLU A 40 16.70 11.14 9.83
N PHE A 41 16.79 11.39 8.53
CA PHE A 41 17.99 11.21 7.70
C PHE A 41 19.12 12.16 8.12
N GLU A 42 18.83 13.45 8.32
CA GLU A 42 19.80 14.44 8.80
C GLU A 42 20.26 14.19 10.24
N SER A 43 19.39 13.64 11.10
CA SER A 43 19.78 13.23 12.46
C SER A 43 20.79 12.08 12.46
N LYS A 44 20.72 11.21 11.44
CA LYS A 44 21.61 10.06 11.22
C LYS A 44 22.82 10.40 10.35
N HIS A 45 22.72 11.45 9.54
CA HIS A 45 23.75 11.92 8.62
C HIS A 45 23.92 13.43 8.77
N LYS A 46 24.78 13.84 9.71
CA LYS A 46 25.07 15.26 9.92
C LYS A 46 25.74 15.87 8.69
N ARG A 47 25.30 17.07 8.33
CA ARG A 47 25.96 17.92 7.33
C ARG A 47 27.23 18.54 7.93
N ASP A 48 28.25 18.71 7.11
CA ASP A 48 29.44 19.48 7.42
C ASP A 48 29.13 20.99 7.40
N GLU A 49 30.14 21.79 7.76
CA GLU A 49 30.03 23.25 7.91
C GLU A 49 29.66 23.97 6.60
N ASP A 50 29.80 23.31 5.45
CA ASP A 50 29.42 23.83 4.12
C ASP A 50 28.01 23.39 3.68
N GLY A 51 27.25 22.74 4.58
CA GLY A 51 25.89 22.24 4.30
C GLY A 51 25.86 20.98 3.41
N LYS A 52 27.00 20.33 3.18
CA LYS A 52 27.10 19.06 2.46
C LYS A 52 27.08 17.91 3.44
N PHE A 53 26.57 16.75 3.05
CA PHE A 53 26.66 15.57 3.93
C PHE A 53 28.12 15.16 4.07
N ALA A 54 28.62 15.08 5.31
CA ALA A 54 30.00 14.73 5.60
C ALA A 54 30.30 13.36 4.97
N ARG A 55 31.22 13.33 4.00
CA ARG A 55 31.70 12.06 3.43
C ARG A 55 32.49 11.34 4.50
N THR A 56 31.90 10.34 5.13
CA THR A 56 32.66 9.39 5.95
C THR A 56 33.57 8.57 5.05
N SER A 57 34.81 9.02 4.93
CA SER A 57 35.93 8.23 4.45
C SER A 57 36.26 7.18 5.51
N GLY A 58 35.85 5.93 5.29
CA GLY A 58 36.24 4.84 6.17
C GLY A 58 35.41 3.58 6.00
N SER A 59 35.97 2.63 5.24
CA SER A 59 35.68 1.19 5.31
C SER A 59 34.31 0.75 4.77
N SER A 60 34.28 0.47 3.47
CA SER A 60 33.25 -0.37 2.85
C SER A 60 33.10 -1.70 3.60
N PRO A 61 31.92 -2.04 4.15
CA PRO A 61 31.48 -3.42 4.13
C PRO A 61 30.92 -3.64 2.73
N SER A 62 31.69 -4.36 1.92
CA SER A 62 31.23 -5.06 0.73
C SER A 62 29.84 -5.67 0.98
N GLY A 63 28.82 -5.10 0.33
CA GLY A 63 27.44 -5.50 0.58
C GLY A 63 26.42 -4.71 -0.21
N GLU A 64 26.77 -4.21 -1.41
CA GLU A 64 25.79 -3.84 -2.41
C GLU A 64 25.05 -5.13 -2.82
N LYS A 65 24.07 -5.54 -2.01
CA LYS A 65 22.99 -6.39 -2.51
C LYS A 65 22.25 -5.53 -3.51
N GLY A 66 22.65 -5.65 -4.78
CA GLY A 66 21.90 -5.08 -5.87
C GLY A 66 20.42 -5.36 -5.64
N LYS A 67 19.58 -4.32 -5.69
CA LYS A 67 18.13 -4.48 -5.77
C LYS A 67 17.89 -5.37 -6.98
N LYS A 68 17.77 -6.68 -6.76
CA LYS A 68 17.22 -7.60 -7.75
C LYS A 68 15.80 -7.07 -7.95
N SER A 69 15.53 -6.50 -9.11
CA SER A 69 14.13 -6.31 -9.49
C SER A 69 13.47 -7.66 -9.36
N LEU A 70 12.34 -7.70 -8.67
CA LEU A 70 11.51 -8.88 -8.65
C LEU A 70 11.05 -9.06 -10.09
N LYS A 71 11.62 -10.03 -10.79
CA LYS A 71 11.06 -10.48 -12.08
C LYS A 71 9.69 -11.08 -11.75
N HIS A 72 8.66 -10.24 -11.77
CA HIS A 72 7.31 -10.64 -11.46
C HIS A 72 6.88 -11.69 -12.48
N LYS A 73 6.55 -12.88 -12.00
CA LYS A 73 5.96 -13.93 -12.82
C LYS A 73 4.46 -13.86 -12.61
N PRO A 74 3.66 -13.61 -13.67
CA PRO A 74 2.22 -13.56 -13.57
C PRO A 74 1.65 -14.79 -12.86
N ILE A 75 0.69 -14.56 -11.96
CA ILE A 75 -0.01 -15.59 -11.19
C ILE A 75 -1.44 -15.67 -11.70
N ASN A 76 -1.89 -16.88 -12.03
CA ASN A 76 -3.28 -17.14 -12.39
C ASN A 76 -4.06 -17.77 -11.23
N GLY A 77 -5.38 -17.57 -11.23
CA GLY A 77 -6.33 -18.07 -10.24
C GLY A 77 -6.16 -17.42 -8.87
N ILE A 78 -5.85 -16.13 -8.82
CA ILE A 78 -5.59 -15.40 -7.58
C ILE A 78 -6.83 -15.40 -6.69
N ILE A 79 -8.04 -15.14 -7.22
CA ILE A 79 -9.29 -15.20 -6.44
C ILE A 79 -9.39 -16.54 -5.69
N LYS A 80 -9.29 -17.66 -6.41
CA LYS A 80 -9.39 -19.00 -5.81
C LYS A 80 -8.32 -19.24 -4.73
N ARG A 81 -7.12 -18.69 -4.90
CA ARG A 81 -6.06 -18.78 -3.89
C ARG A 81 -6.41 -17.96 -2.65
N VAL A 82 -6.85 -16.70 -2.83
CA VAL A 82 -7.29 -15.79 -1.75
C VAL A 82 -8.45 -16.42 -0.97
N GLU A 83 -9.42 -17.05 -1.64
CA GLU A 83 -10.51 -17.78 -0.99
C GLU A 83 -10.04 -18.90 -0.05
N GLY A 84 -8.90 -19.52 -0.34
CA GLY A 84 -8.29 -20.53 0.51
C GLY A 84 -7.86 -20.02 1.90
N PHE A 85 -7.85 -18.70 2.11
CA PHE A 85 -7.47 -18.06 3.36
C PHE A 85 -8.67 -17.67 4.24
N LYS A 86 -9.93 -17.91 3.84
CA LYS A 86 -11.14 -17.48 4.58
C LYS A 86 -11.17 -17.91 6.06
N ASN A 87 -10.55 -19.03 6.40
CA ASN A 87 -10.51 -19.57 7.77
C ASN A 87 -9.16 -19.39 8.47
N LYS A 88 -8.26 -18.57 7.91
CA LYS A 88 -6.97 -18.28 8.53
C LYS A 88 -7.13 -17.21 9.61
N PRO A 89 -6.27 -17.21 10.65
CA PRO A 89 -6.20 -16.10 11.59
C PRO A 89 -5.93 -14.77 10.86
N MET A 90 -6.22 -13.65 11.54
CA MET A 90 -5.88 -12.35 11.00
C MET A 90 -4.36 -12.20 10.82
N GLY A 91 -3.95 -11.60 9.71
CA GLY A 91 -2.54 -11.38 9.39
C GLY A 91 -2.25 -11.38 7.88
N THR A 92 -0.99 -11.22 7.54
CA THR A 92 -0.52 -11.25 6.14
C THR A 92 0.12 -12.61 5.83
N TYR A 93 -0.11 -13.10 4.61
CA TYR A 93 0.37 -14.40 4.16
C TYR A 93 0.94 -14.31 2.75
N ASP A 94 1.96 -15.11 2.46
CA ASP A 94 2.44 -15.31 1.11
C ASP A 94 1.39 -16.06 0.27
N LEU A 95 0.96 -15.48 -0.87
CA LEU A 95 -0.12 -16.04 -1.70
C LEU A 95 0.21 -17.44 -2.25
N LYS A 96 1.49 -17.75 -2.50
CA LYS A 96 1.90 -19.00 -3.15
C LYS A 96 2.05 -20.14 -2.16
N THR A 97 2.62 -19.86 -0.99
CA THR A 97 3.00 -20.84 0.02
C THR A 97 2.02 -20.92 1.18
N GLY A 98 1.19 -19.89 1.37
CA GLY A 98 0.27 -19.77 2.50
C GLY A 98 0.96 -19.58 3.85
N LYS A 99 2.27 -19.32 3.85
CA LYS A 99 3.03 -19.06 5.07
C LYS A 99 2.75 -17.64 5.58
N PRO A 100 2.67 -17.44 6.91
CA PRO A 100 2.53 -16.11 7.46
C PRO A 100 3.75 -15.26 7.11
N LYS A 101 3.48 -13.98 6.83
CA LYS A 101 4.46 -12.93 6.57
C LYS A 101 4.27 -11.81 7.57
N SER A 102 5.38 -11.20 7.97
CA SER A 102 5.41 -10.06 8.87
C SER A 102 6.40 -9.03 8.32
N TYR A 103 5.97 -7.78 8.29
CA TYR A 103 6.79 -6.67 7.85
C TYR A 103 7.08 -5.77 9.05
N SER A 104 8.35 -5.44 9.28
CA SER A 104 8.78 -4.56 10.38
C SER A 104 8.77 -3.07 10.00
N SER A 105 8.59 -2.77 8.72
CA SER A 105 8.57 -1.42 8.14
C SER A 105 7.66 -1.37 6.92
N GLY A 106 7.45 -0.17 6.38
CA GLY A 106 6.64 0.05 5.19
C GLY A 106 5.15 0.05 5.48
N TYR A 107 4.39 -0.20 4.41
CA TYR A 107 2.95 -0.02 4.35
C TYR A 107 2.33 -1.19 3.60
N SER A 108 1.23 -1.70 4.13
CA SER A 108 0.41 -2.70 3.44
C SER A 108 -0.89 -2.06 2.97
N VAL A 109 -1.19 -2.26 1.69
CA VAL A 109 -2.44 -1.83 1.07
C VAL A 109 -3.11 -3.06 0.48
N THR A 110 -4.36 -3.29 0.87
CA THR A 110 -5.17 -4.32 0.23
C THR A 110 -5.80 -3.76 -1.04
N PHE A 111 -6.02 -4.64 -1.99
CA PHE A 111 -6.71 -4.35 -3.23
C PHE A 111 -7.96 -5.20 -3.29
N HIS A 112 -9.10 -4.58 -2.99
CA HIS A 112 -10.42 -5.13 -3.25
C HIS A 112 -11.42 -4.03 -3.56
N GLN A 113 -12.19 -4.22 -4.63
CA GLN A 113 -13.41 -3.45 -4.80
C GLN A 113 -14.59 -4.41 -4.69
N ASN A 114 -15.26 -4.31 -3.55
CA ASN A 114 -16.46 -5.07 -3.28
C ASN A 114 -17.57 -4.64 -4.23
N GLU A 115 -18.42 -5.58 -4.61
CA GLU A 115 -19.58 -5.29 -5.44
C GLU A 115 -20.65 -4.56 -4.60
N PRO A 116 -21.07 -3.34 -4.96
CA PRO A 116 -22.21 -2.70 -4.32
C PRO A 116 -23.54 -3.19 -4.90
N ASP A 117 -24.59 -3.22 -4.07
CA ASP A 117 -25.97 -3.29 -4.53
C ASP A 117 -26.48 -1.93 -5.06
N LYS A 118 -27.78 -1.86 -5.42
CA LYS A 118 -28.39 -0.63 -5.96
C LYS A 118 -28.37 0.54 -4.97
N ASP A 119 -28.26 0.26 -3.68
CA ASP A 119 -28.22 1.24 -2.60
C ASP A 119 -26.79 1.54 -2.12
N GLY A 120 -25.78 0.93 -2.76
CA GLY A 120 -24.38 1.07 -2.39
C GLY A 120 -23.96 0.22 -1.19
N LYS A 121 -24.73 -0.82 -0.84
CA LYS A 121 -24.39 -1.75 0.25
C LYS A 121 -23.57 -2.92 -0.25
N PHE A 122 -22.84 -3.56 0.66
CA PHE A 122 -22.02 -4.72 0.36
C PHE A 122 -22.87 -5.89 -0.19
N LYS A 123 -22.53 -6.36 -1.40
CA LYS A 123 -23.17 -7.53 -2.05
C LYS A 123 -22.23 -8.73 -2.15
N SER A 124 -20.97 -8.51 -2.49
CA SER A 124 -19.97 -9.58 -2.68
C SER A 124 -18.54 -9.05 -2.52
N ILE A 125 -17.66 -9.84 -1.89
CA ILE A 125 -16.23 -9.51 -1.71
C ILE A 125 -15.39 -9.57 -3.00
N PHE A 126 -15.83 -10.36 -3.99
CA PHE A 126 -15.09 -10.52 -5.27
C PHE A 126 -15.88 -10.01 -6.47
N GLY A 127 -17.15 -9.67 -6.29
CA GLY A 127 -18.14 -9.60 -7.37
C GLY A 127 -17.92 -8.51 -8.42
N ARG A 128 -17.02 -7.55 -8.19
CA ARG A 128 -16.75 -6.49 -9.18
C ARG A 128 -15.88 -6.97 -10.34
N TYR A 129 -15.03 -7.97 -10.12
CA TYR A 129 -14.06 -8.41 -11.12
C TYR A 129 -14.34 -9.84 -11.56
N THR A 130 -14.22 -10.11 -12.85
CA THR A 130 -14.04 -11.48 -13.32
C THR A 130 -12.69 -12.03 -12.82
N PRO A 131 -12.51 -13.37 -12.75
CA PRO A 131 -11.22 -13.95 -12.36
C PRO A 131 -10.03 -13.45 -13.19
N ASP A 132 -10.21 -13.31 -14.52
CA ASP A 132 -9.14 -12.87 -15.42
C ASP A 132 -8.79 -11.38 -15.22
N GLU A 133 -9.79 -10.52 -14.99
CA GLU A 133 -9.55 -9.10 -14.66
C GLU A 133 -8.83 -8.95 -13.34
N TYR A 134 -9.22 -9.74 -12.35
CA TYR A 134 -8.60 -9.74 -11.03
C TYR A 134 -7.14 -10.18 -11.09
N ASP A 135 -6.88 -11.29 -11.81
CA ASP A 135 -5.51 -11.78 -12.07
C ASP A 135 -4.69 -10.71 -12.77
N LYS A 136 -5.23 -10.10 -13.83
CA LYS A 136 -4.53 -9.05 -14.59
C LYS A 136 -4.17 -7.86 -13.70
N LEU A 137 -5.14 -7.30 -12.97
CA LEU A 137 -4.94 -6.11 -12.13
C LEU A 137 -3.92 -6.37 -11.02
N ALA A 138 -4.02 -7.50 -10.32
CA ALA A 138 -3.09 -7.81 -9.25
C ALA A 138 -1.65 -8.01 -9.77
N ASN A 139 -1.49 -8.65 -10.94
CA ASN A 139 -0.18 -8.81 -11.58
C ASN A 139 0.38 -7.49 -12.13
N GLU A 140 -0.46 -6.62 -12.68
CA GLU A 140 -0.05 -5.28 -13.14
C GLU A 140 0.46 -4.44 -11.98
N LEU A 141 -0.25 -4.41 -10.85
CA LEU A 141 0.20 -3.71 -9.64
C LEU A 141 1.49 -4.29 -9.08
N ALA A 142 1.60 -5.61 -8.97
CA ALA A 142 2.83 -6.28 -8.52
C ALA A 142 4.04 -5.91 -9.40
N SER A 143 3.85 -5.86 -10.72
CA SER A 143 4.89 -5.49 -11.66
C SER A 143 5.20 -4.00 -11.67
N GLU A 144 4.19 -3.12 -11.54
CA GLU A 144 4.34 -1.66 -11.54
C GLU A 144 5.14 -1.19 -10.32
N TYR A 145 4.90 -1.81 -9.17
CA TYR A 145 5.50 -1.42 -7.89
C TYR A 145 6.64 -2.32 -7.43
N ASP A 146 7.09 -3.27 -8.26
CA ASP A 146 8.16 -4.23 -7.95
C ASP A 146 7.95 -4.92 -6.58
N THR A 147 6.75 -5.49 -6.39
CA THR A 147 6.32 -6.09 -5.11
C THR A 147 5.71 -7.47 -5.31
N GLU A 148 5.68 -8.27 -4.25
CA GLU A 148 5.03 -9.58 -4.26
C GLU A 148 3.52 -9.44 -3.98
N ILE A 149 2.74 -10.39 -4.52
CA ILE A 149 1.31 -10.51 -4.21
C ILE A 149 1.17 -11.34 -2.94
N ASP A 150 0.74 -10.70 -1.86
CA ASP A 150 0.39 -11.34 -0.60
C ASP A 150 -1.14 -11.44 -0.42
N VAL A 151 -1.56 -12.08 0.66
CA VAL A 151 -2.94 -12.10 1.13
C VAL A 151 -3.01 -11.47 2.51
N GLY A 152 -3.82 -10.43 2.67
CA GLY A 152 -4.18 -9.86 3.97
C GLY A 152 -5.49 -10.45 4.46
N VAL A 153 -5.51 -11.02 5.66
CA VAL A 153 -6.73 -11.47 6.35
C VAL A 153 -7.04 -10.49 7.46
N PHE A 154 -7.98 -9.58 7.22
CA PHE A 154 -8.39 -8.54 8.17
C PHE A 154 -9.92 -8.50 8.28
N GLY A 155 -10.52 -9.67 8.46
CA GLY A 155 -11.92 -9.94 8.16
C GLY A 155 -11.95 -10.91 6.98
N ASN A 156 -12.33 -10.42 5.79
CA ASN A 156 -12.22 -11.22 4.57
C ASN A 156 -10.77 -11.23 4.04
N PRO A 157 -10.32 -12.35 3.44
CA PRO A 157 -9.02 -12.40 2.80
C PRO A 157 -9.02 -11.57 1.51
N GLU A 158 -8.00 -10.75 1.33
CA GLU A 158 -7.84 -9.84 0.19
C GLU A 158 -6.41 -9.91 -0.35
N VAL A 159 -6.22 -9.59 -1.63
CA VAL A 159 -4.86 -9.33 -2.13
C VAL A 159 -4.27 -8.16 -1.35
N SER A 160 -3.01 -8.30 -0.93
CA SER A 160 -2.26 -7.28 -0.21
C SER A 160 -0.92 -7.05 -0.91
N PHE A 161 -0.51 -5.79 -0.94
CA PHE A 161 0.80 -5.37 -1.43
C PHE A 161 1.56 -4.69 -0.30
N HIS A 162 2.81 -5.10 -0.09
CA HIS A 162 3.73 -4.42 0.81
C HIS A 162 4.62 -3.46 0.02
N LEU A 163 4.71 -2.23 0.51
CA LEU A 163 5.44 -1.14 -0.13
C LEU A 163 6.21 -0.36 0.92
N GLU A 164 7.47 -0.03 0.66
CA GLU A 164 8.26 0.80 1.58
C GLU A 164 7.79 2.26 1.61
N SER A 165 7.14 2.72 0.55
CA SER A 165 6.76 4.11 0.31
C SER A 165 5.27 4.34 0.59
N LEU A 166 4.95 5.22 1.56
CA LEU A 166 3.57 5.64 1.84
C LEU A 166 2.92 6.22 0.58
N LYS A 167 3.70 6.96 -0.22
CA LYS A 167 3.24 7.60 -1.44
C LYS A 167 2.76 6.59 -2.47
N ASP A 168 3.47 5.48 -2.63
CA ASP A 168 3.09 4.43 -3.57
C ASP A 168 1.90 3.63 -3.05
N ALA A 169 1.87 3.33 -1.75
CA ALA A 169 0.70 2.72 -1.12
C ALA A 169 -0.56 3.60 -1.25
N ALA A 170 -0.42 4.92 -1.08
CA ALA A 170 -1.50 5.89 -1.24
C ALA A 170 -2.05 5.92 -2.67
N LYS A 171 -1.19 5.80 -3.70
CA LYS A 171 -1.66 5.72 -5.09
C LYS A 171 -2.52 4.48 -5.31
N ILE A 172 -2.09 3.31 -4.82
CA ILE A 172 -2.88 2.08 -4.96
C ILE A 172 -4.21 2.23 -4.21
N ALA A 173 -4.18 2.75 -2.98
CA ALA A 173 -5.36 2.93 -2.16
C ALA A 173 -6.38 3.86 -2.85
N ILE A 174 -5.95 5.05 -3.28
CA ILE A 174 -6.82 6.04 -3.93
C ILE A 174 -7.35 5.51 -5.26
N LYS A 175 -6.48 4.98 -6.13
CA LYS A 175 -6.88 4.44 -7.46
C LYS A 175 -7.96 3.37 -7.34
N ASN A 176 -7.92 2.59 -6.26
CA ASN A 176 -8.84 1.49 -6.04
C ASN A 176 -9.90 1.79 -4.97
N ASN A 177 -10.08 3.05 -4.57
CA ASN A 177 -11.06 3.48 -3.56
C ASN A 177 -11.00 2.63 -2.28
N GLN A 178 -9.80 2.45 -1.74
CA GLN A 178 -9.57 1.78 -0.46
C GLN A 178 -9.78 2.76 0.68
N HIS A 179 -10.37 2.28 1.77
CA HIS A 179 -10.67 3.11 2.93
C HIS A 179 -9.40 3.50 3.71
N SER A 180 -8.39 2.63 3.73
CA SER A 180 -7.18 2.84 4.53
C SER A 180 -5.96 2.08 4.02
N ILE A 181 -4.79 2.44 4.54
CA ILE A 181 -3.52 1.71 4.46
C ILE A 181 -3.09 1.30 5.86
N TYR A 182 -2.45 0.15 5.99
CA TYR A 182 -1.85 -0.30 7.23
C TYR A 182 -0.36 0.08 7.30
N CYS A 183 0.07 0.75 8.38
CA CYS A 183 1.48 1.04 8.63
C CYS A 183 2.12 -0.12 9.39
N CYS A 184 3.01 -0.88 8.74
CA CYS A 184 3.60 -2.08 9.33
C CYS A 184 4.53 -1.79 10.52
N LYS A 185 5.07 -0.56 10.60
CA LYS A 185 5.97 -0.14 11.69
C LYS A 185 5.21 0.12 12.99
N THR A 186 4.09 0.83 12.92
CA THR A 186 3.34 1.28 14.11
C THR A 186 2.14 0.40 14.42
N GLY A 187 1.61 -0.30 13.42
CA GLY A 187 0.37 -1.06 13.53
C GLY A 187 -0.89 -0.22 13.30
N ASP A 188 -0.74 1.05 12.91
CA ASP A 188 -1.86 1.98 12.76
C ASP A 188 -2.44 1.96 11.33
N LEU A 189 -3.69 2.40 11.20
CA LEU A 189 -4.35 2.62 9.93
C LEU A 189 -4.28 4.11 9.51
N VAL A 190 -3.99 4.35 8.24
CA VAL A 190 -4.04 5.66 7.60
C VAL A 190 -5.30 5.71 6.75
N TYR A 191 -6.29 6.49 7.15
CA TYR A 191 -7.61 6.57 6.50
C TYR A 191 -7.68 7.65 5.41
N PHE A 192 -8.43 7.40 4.34
CA PHE A 192 -8.65 8.34 3.24
C PHE A 192 -10.00 9.03 3.33
N SER A 193 -10.04 10.37 3.40
CA SER A 193 -11.33 11.09 3.45
C SER A 193 -12.09 11.05 2.13
N GLY A 194 -11.41 10.73 1.02
CA GLY A 194 -12.00 10.58 -0.31
C GLY A 194 -12.63 9.21 -0.57
N TYR A 195 -12.62 8.30 0.42
CA TYR A 195 -13.23 6.99 0.29
C TYR A 195 -14.74 7.09 0.06
N ASP A 196 -15.19 6.55 -1.08
CA ASP A 196 -16.62 6.46 -1.42
C ASP A 196 -17.15 5.06 -1.11
N LYS A 197 -17.84 4.93 0.03
CA LYS A 197 -18.45 3.66 0.44
C LYS A 197 -19.47 3.10 -0.55
N LYS A 198 -20.05 3.91 -1.44
CA LYS A 198 -20.97 3.41 -2.48
C LYS A 198 -20.24 2.69 -3.61
N GLN A 199 -18.96 3.01 -3.84
CA GLN A 199 -18.15 2.41 -4.89
C GLN A 199 -17.35 1.19 -4.42
N ASN A 200 -17.08 1.08 -3.11
CA ASN A 200 -16.40 -0.05 -2.50
C ASN A 200 -16.90 -0.26 -1.06
N PRO A 201 -18.10 -0.80 -0.86
CA PRO A 201 -18.69 -0.94 0.47
C PRO A 201 -17.92 -1.92 1.35
N ILE A 202 -17.89 -1.67 2.67
CA ILE A 202 -17.27 -2.56 3.66
C ILE A 202 -18.37 -3.43 4.28
N GLU A 203 -18.07 -4.71 4.55
CA GLU A 203 -19.00 -5.60 5.23
C GLU A 203 -19.30 -5.11 6.66
N GLY A 204 -20.58 -5.04 7.03
CA GLY A 204 -21.02 -4.66 8.39
C GLY A 204 -21.18 -3.16 8.65
N ILE A 205 -21.07 -2.30 7.63
CA ILE A 205 -21.26 -0.83 7.70
C ILE A 205 -22.26 -0.38 6.63
#